data_AF-A0A354A3C8-F1
#
_entry.id   AF-A0A354A3C8-F1
#
_cell.length_a   1.000
_cell.length_b   1.000
_cell.length_c   1.000
_cell.angle_alpha   90.00
_cell.angle_beta   90.00
_cell.angle_gamma   90.00
#
_symmetry.space_group_name_H-M   'P 1'
#
loop_
_entity.id
_entity.type
_entity.pdbx_description
1 polymer ?
#
loop_
_entity_poly.entity_id
_entity_poly.type
_entity_poly.pdbx_seq_one_letter_code
_entity_poly.pdbx_strand_id
1 'polypeptide(L)'
;MYHKKLRQLMMNIFTLRNKHAAKKREVTGFTYRRCNMRSRYIYVFLIIMASVSMYAPQQTIAQNMEDYTAYPPFIASNADPNLLLIIDNSASMYDLAYIDEGTATRQSSYCYDQTYSNTNTYAGYFEKDIIYSYNFTSNRFATGAFPGACSHKMSGELCVNIVSGSPSTVTQFVARGNYLNWLTSSKFDVQKQILTGGKYSTATSEFLPESRGCVGRRFIKEALTANYVEGGTNTSLGVTFAITGPNDSINPTAPSPGGQTYIQIFKGNYNEVLCQEAITAVNDSNNPSAIRVAVSDCLSYDPNATGPSQCTLNPAMSCLVDSECLVIAAPGSCSTGAKKSRTCLAP
;
A
#
# COMPACT_ATOMS: atom_id res chain seq x y z
N MET A 1 -5.47 -38.37 -36.73
CA MET A 1 -5.12 -38.54 -38.17
C MET A 1 -3.66 -38.16 -38.52
N TYR A 2 -2.74 -38.04 -37.54
CA TYR A 2 -1.32 -37.77 -37.80
C TYR A 2 -0.35 -38.92 -37.45
N HIS A 3 -0.85 -40.00 -36.84
CA HIS A 3 -0.01 -41.14 -36.41
C HIS A 3 0.18 -42.25 -37.47
N LYS A 4 -0.56 -42.23 -38.59
CA LYS A 4 -0.43 -43.22 -39.69
C LYS A 4 0.55 -42.80 -40.80
N LYS A 5 0.85 -41.49 -40.95
CA LYS A 5 1.80 -41.01 -41.99
C LYS A 5 3.28 -41.16 -41.61
N LEU A 6 3.61 -41.22 -40.31
CA LEU A 6 5.00 -41.34 -39.85
C LEU A 6 5.54 -42.79 -39.93
N ARG A 7 4.67 -43.80 -39.83
CA ARG A 7 5.05 -45.22 -40.01
C ARG A 7 5.31 -45.61 -41.47
N GLN A 8 4.69 -44.92 -42.44
CA GLN A 8 4.90 -45.20 -43.86
C GLN A 8 6.26 -44.66 -44.38
N LEU A 9 6.79 -43.60 -43.77
CA LEU A 9 8.06 -42.99 -44.20
C LEU A 9 9.30 -43.78 -43.72
N MET A 10 9.22 -44.39 -42.55
CA MET A 10 10.31 -45.19 -41.96
C MET A 10 10.52 -46.56 -42.67
N MET A 11 9.48 -47.13 -43.29
CA MET A 11 9.58 -48.42 -43.99
C MET A 11 10.18 -48.31 -45.41
N ASN A 12 10.12 -47.13 -46.03
CA ASN A 12 10.68 -46.89 -47.37
C ASN A 12 12.19 -46.53 -47.37
N ILE A 13 12.75 -46.15 -46.22
CA ILE A 13 14.19 -45.84 -46.11
C ILE A 13 15.01 -47.13 -45.87
N PHE A 14 14.43 -48.15 -45.23
CA PHE A 14 15.11 -49.41 -44.95
C PHE A 14 15.21 -50.36 -46.17
N THR A 15 14.37 -50.16 -47.19
CA THR A 15 14.33 -50.98 -48.41
C THR A 15 15.22 -50.45 -49.55
N LEU A 16 15.75 -49.23 -49.44
CA LEU A 16 16.66 -48.64 -50.44
C LEU A 16 18.15 -48.92 -50.18
N ARG A 17 18.52 -49.41 -48.99
CA ARG A 17 19.92 -49.65 -48.62
C ARG A 17 20.46 -51.05 -49.01
N ASN A 18 19.59 -51.94 -49.50
CA ASN A 18 19.94 -53.33 -49.89
C ASN A 18 19.94 -53.61 -51.41
N LYS A 19 19.95 -52.58 -52.27
CA LYS A 19 19.96 -52.75 -53.74
C LYS A 19 21.24 -52.29 -54.48
N HIS A 20 22.34 -51.99 -53.77
CA HIS A 20 23.60 -51.56 -54.40
C HIS A 20 24.81 -52.50 -54.20
N ALA A 21 24.59 -53.78 -53.93
CA ALA A 21 25.67 -54.77 -53.88
C ALA A 21 25.33 -56.03 -54.68
N ALA A 22 25.11 -55.87 -55.98
CA ALA A 22 25.16 -56.98 -56.93
C ALA A 22 25.43 -56.43 -58.34
N LYS A 23 26.64 -56.70 -58.89
CA LYS A 23 26.86 -57.32 -60.21
C LYS A 23 28.27 -57.05 -60.79
N LYS A 24 28.92 -58.18 -61.12
CA LYS A 24 29.94 -58.46 -62.15
C LYS A 24 31.42 -58.07 -61.91
N ARG A 25 32.26 -59.11 -61.85
CA ARG A 25 33.18 -59.56 -62.94
C ARG A 25 33.76 -60.94 -62.54
N GLU A 26 33.33 -62.01 -63.20
CA GLU A 26 34.01 -62.68 -64.34
C GLU A 26 35.36 -63.34 -63.96
N VAL A 27 35.34 -64.67 -64.05
CA VAL A 27 36.44 -65.62 -63.90
C VAL A 27 37.06 -65.87 -65.27
N THR A 28 38.37 -65.70 -65.42
CA THR A 28 39.14 -66.32 -66.51
C THR A 28 40.60 -66.52 -66.10
N GLY A 29 41.11 -67.74 -66.32
CA GLY A 29 42.48 -67.91 -66.81
C GLY A 29 43.53 -68.35 -65.79
N PHE A 30 43.71 -69.67 -65.69
CA PHE A 30 44.89 -70.32 -65.15
C PHE A 30 46.03 -70.21 -66.17
N THR A 31 47.10 -69.46 -65.86
CA THR A 31 48.41 -69.64 -66.50
C THR A 31 49.52 -69.30 -65.52
N TYR A 32 50.31 -70.30 -65.16
CA TYR A 32 51.55 -70.18 -64.40
C TYR A 32 52.67 -69.75 -65.35
N ARG A 33 53.35 -68.62 -65.09
CA ARG A 33 54.77 -68.44 -65.48
C ARG A 33 55.44 -67.23 -64.82
N ARG A 34 56.59 -67.56 -64.21
CA ARG A 34 57.74 -66.73 -63.81
C ARG A 34 57.59 -65.86 -62.55
N CYS A 35 58.21 -66.40 -61.50
CA CYS A 35 58.68 -65.73 -60.30
C CYS A 35 59.39 -64.41 -60.63
N ASN A 36 58.88 -63.28 -60.13
CA ASN A 36 59.61 -62.02 -60.13
C ASN A 36 59.76 -61.52 -58.69
N MET A 37 61.00 -61.53 -58.19
CA MET A 37 61.41 -61.33 -56.79
C MET A 37 61.25 -59.88 -56.27
N ARG A 38 60.45 -59.02 -56.94
CA ARG A 38 60.20 -57.63 -56.54
C ARG A 38 58.80 -57.36 -55.94
N SER A 39 57.86 -58.29 -56.09
CA SER A 39 56.48 -58.14 -55.56
C SER A 39 56.34 -58.62 -54.10
N ARG A 40 57.22 -59.51 -53.64
CA ARG A 40 57.18 -60.04 -52.25
C ARG A 40 57.54 -58.99 -51.19
N TYR A 41 58.40 -58.02 -51.51
CA TYR A 41 58.77 -56.96 -50.56
C TYR A 41 57.65 -55.93 -50.34
N ILE A 42 56.79 -55.70 -51.34
CA ILE A 42 55.67 -54.75 -51.25
C ILE A 42 54.57 -55.30 -50.34
N TYR A 43 54.24 -56.59 -50.45
CA TYR A 43 53.25 -57.23 -49.55
C TYR A 43 53.76 -57.36 -48.12
N VAL A 44 55.05 -57.64 -47.91
CA VAL A 44 55.65 -57.67 -46.57
C VAL A 44 55.65 -56.27 -45.94
N PHE A 45 55.95 -55.21 -46.71
CA PHE A 45 55.91 -53.83 -46.22
C PHE A 45 54.49 -53.36 -45.88
N LEU A 46 53.49 -53.76 -46.67
CA LEU A 46 52.07 -53.46 -46.39
C LEU A 46 51.54 -54.21 -45.16
N ILE A 47 51.98 -55.44 -44.92
CA ILE A 47 51.60 -56.21 -43.72
C ILE A 47 52.25 -55.62 -42.46
N ILE A 48 53.49 -55.13 -42.55
CA ILE A 48 54.20 -54.48 -41.43
C ILE A 48 53.59 -53.10 -41.12
N MET A 49 53.17 -52.32 -42.13
CA MET A 49 52.46 -51.06 -41.90
C MET A 49 51.06 -51.27 -41.29
N ALA A 50 50.35 -52.35 -41.66
CA ALA A 50 49.06 -52.69 -41.10
C ALA A 50 49.14 -53.19 -39.63
N SER A 51 50.22 -53.87 -39.25
CA SER A 51 50.43 -54.31 -37.86
C SER A 51 50.89 -53.17 -36.93
N VAL A 52 51.62 -52.18 -37.43
CA VAL A 52 52.01 -50.98 -36.66
C VAL A 52 50.81 -50.08 -36.36
N SER A 53 49.78 -50.03 -37.23
CA SER A 53 48.54 -49.30 -36.95
C SER A 53 47.63 -49.93 -35.88
N MET A 54 47.90 -51.15 -35.42
CA MET A 54 47.17 -51.79 -34.30
C MET A 54 47.78 -51.49 -32.91
N TYR A 55 48.86 -50.70 -32.84
CA TYR A 55 49.50 -50.26 -31.59
C TYR A 55 49.28 -48.77 -31.27
N ALA A 56 48.22 -48.15 -31.81
CA ALA A 56 47.78 -46.85 -31.29
C ALA A 56 47.03 -47.07 -29.96
N PRO A 57 47.40 -46.37 -28.87
CA PRO A 57 46.61 -46.42 -27.64
C PRO A 57 45.20 -45.91 -27.94
N GLN A 58 44.18 -46.70 -27.63
CA GLN A 58 42.79 -46.23 -27.66
C GLN A 58 42.69 -45.05 -26.69
N GLN A 59 42.35 -43.87 -27.19
CA GLN A 59 42.04 -42.76 -26.31
C GLN A 59 40.75 -43.10 -25.55
N THR A 60 40.90 -43.39 -24.26
CA THR A 60 39.80 -43.40 -23.31
C THR A 60 39.22 -42.00 -23.25
N ILE A 61 38.03 -41.81 -23.82
CA ILE A 61 37.25 -40.61 -23.55
C ILE A 61 36.84 -40.70 -22.08
N ALA A 62 37.30 -39.76 -21.26
CA ALA A 62 36.79 -39.63 -19.90
C ALA A 62 35.28 -39.36 -20.00
N GLN A 63 34.46 -40.17 -19.33
CA GLN A 63 33.04 -39.85 -19.21
C GLN A 63 32.90 -38.59 -18.35
N ASN A 64 32.26 -37.56 -18.89
CA ASN A 64 31.96 -36.35 -18.13
C ASN A 64 30.72 -36.59 -17.26
N MET A 65 30.61 -35.84 -16.16
CA MET A 65 29.44 -35.86 -15.26
C MET A 65 28.10 -35.59 -15.95
N GLU A 66 28.11 -35.11 -17.20
CA GLU A 66 26.92 -34.93 -18.04
C GLU A 66 26.27 -36.26 -18.48
N ASP A 67 26.99 -37.39 -18.44
CA ASP A 67 26.44 -38.72 -18.75
C ASP A 67 25.58 -39.30 -17.61
N TYR A 68 25.55 -38.66 -16.43
CA TYR A 68 24.70 -39.03 -15.29
C TYR A 68 23.45 -38.15 -15.24
N THR A 69 22.46 -38.42 -16.08
CA THR A 69 21.10 -37.85 -15.89
C THR A 69 20.29 -38.69 -14.91
N ALA A 70 20.85 -38.92 -13.72
CA ALA A 70 20.06 -39.37 -12.57
C ALA A 70 19.30 -38.16 -12.03
N TYR A 71 18.20 -37.79 -12.69
CA TYR A 71 17.25 -36.88 -12.06
C TYR A 71 16.61 -37.64 -10.89
N PRO A 72 16.73 -37.15 -9.64
CA PRO A 72 16.06 -37.78 -8.53
C PRO A 72 14.54 -37.80 -8.81
N PRO A 73 13.79 -38.81 -8.35
CA PRO A 73 12.35 -38.92 -8.53
C PRO A 73 11.62 -37.90 -7.64
N PHE A 74 11.82 -36.62 -7.93
CA PHE A 74 11.05 -35.48 -7.46
C PHE A 74 10.46 -34.72 -8.66
N ILE A 75 10.07 -35.43 -9.73
CA ILE A 75 8.94 -34.94 -10.52
C ILE A 75 7.68 -35.21 -9.68
N ALA A 76 7.59 -34.51 -8.54
CA ALA A 76 6.31 -34.19 -7.97
C ALA A 76 5.59 -33.40 -9.06
N SER A 77 4.33 -33.74 -9.34
CA SER A 77 3.50 -32.91 -10.20
C SER A 77 3.67 -31.46 -9.75
N ASN A 78 3.98 -30.55 -10.68
CA ASN A 78 3.69 -29.13 -10.49
C ASN A 78 2.17 -29.01 -10.42
N ALA A 79 1.59 -29.38 -9.28
CA ALA A 79 0.28 -28.92 -8.91
C ALA A 79 0.48 -27.45 -8.61
N ASP A 80 -0.14 -26.58 -9.41
CA ASP A 80 -0.12 -25.16 -9.13
C ASP A 80 -0.60 -24.96 -7.68
N PRO A 81 0.18 -24.24 -6.84
CA PRO A 81 -0.20 -24.06 -5.46
C PRO A 81 -1.53 -23.28 -5.40
N ASN A 82 -2.55 -23.87 -4.80
CA ASN A 82 -3.81 -23.18 -4.54
C ASN A 82 -3.61 -22.22 -3.35
N LEU A 83 -3.59 -20.93 -3.64
CA LEU A 83 -3.55 -19.88 -2.62
C LEU A 83 -4.99 -19.51 -2.22
N LEU A 84 -5.39 -19.88 -1.01
CA LEU A 84 -6.62 -19.39 -0.38
C LEU A 84 -6.28 -18.19 0.51
N LEU A 85 -6.71 -17.00 0.10
CA LEU A 85 -6.57 -15.77 0.88
C LEU A 85 -7.90 -15.48 1.59
N ILE A 86 -7.87 -15.43 2.92
CA ILE A 86 -9.00 -15.02 3.76
C ILE A 86 -8.64 -13.68 4.38
N ILE A 87 -9.51 -12.69 4.18
CA ILE A 87 -9.30 -11.31 4.63
C ILE A 87 -10.34 -10.98 5.68
N ASP A 88 -9.91 -10.37 6.77
CA ASP A 88 -10.80 -9.80 7.78
C ASP A 88 -11.56 -8.60 7.22
N ASN A 89 -12.88 -8.56 7.43
CA ASN A 89 -13.75 -7.44 7.07
C ASN A 89 -14.28 -6.74 8.33
N SER A 90 -13.53 -6.80 9.43
CA SER A 90 -13.88 -6.08 10.63
C SER A 90 -13.78 -4.57 10.42
N ALA A 91 -14.55 -3.83 11.21
CA ALA A 91 -14.54 -2.37 11.15
C ALA A 91 -13.16 -1.78 11.51
N SER A 92 -12.29 -2.54 12.19
CA SER A 92 -10.92 -2.11 12.52
C SER A 92 -10.02 -1.93 11.31
N MET A 93 -10.36 -2.54 10.16
CA MET A 93 -9.63 -2.33 8.92
C MET A 93 -9.84 -0.93 8.34
N TYR A 94 -10.94 -0.25 8.69
CA TYR A 94 -11.19 1.15 8.34
C TYR A 94 -10.49 2.15 9.27
N ASP A 95 -9.81 1.70 10.33
CA ASP A 95 -8.98 2.57 11.14
C ASP A 95 -7.72 2.97 10.35
N LEU A 96 -7.11 4.10 10.71
CA LEU A 96 -5.92 4.60 10.01
C LEU A 96 -4.77 3.60 10.06
N ALA A 97 -4.05 3.48 8.95
CA ALA A 97 -2.86 2.64 8.85
C ALA A 97 -1.69 3.23 9.65
N TYR A 98 -1.58 4.55 9.63
CA TYR A 98 -0.49 5.28 10.28
C TYR A 98 -1.00 5.94 11.53
N ILE A 99 -0.68 5.32 12.65
CA ILE A 99 -0.93 5.80 13.99
C ILE A 99 0.39 5.86 14.74
N ASP A 100 0.40 6.62 15.82
CA ASP A 100 1.52 6.62 16.73
C ASP A 100 1.53 5.32 17.56
N GLU A 101 2.51 4.46 17.31
CA GLU A 101 2.67 3.19 18.05
C GLU A 101 3.44 3.35 19.36
N GLY A 102 3.92 4.56 19.66
CA GLY A 102 4.79 4.80 20.82
C GLY A 102 6.22 4.32 20.57
N THR A 103 7.09 4.57 21.54
CA THR A 103 8.48 4.11 21.55
C THR A 103 8.83 3.60 22.94
N ALA A 104 10.06 3.12 23.14
CA ALA A 104 10.55 2.79 24.48
C ALA A 104 10.53 4.01 25.44
N THR A 105 10.51 5.23 24.91
CA THR A 105 10.58 6.48 25.68
C THR A 105 9.26 7.26 25.72
N ARG A 106 8.27 6.88 24.90
CA ARG A 106 7.04 7.65 24.71
C ARG A 106 5.82 6.75 24.64
N GLN A 107 4.79 7.10 25.39
CA GLN A 107 3.49 6.44 25.32
C GLN A 107 2.76 6.88 24.05
N SER A 108 2.05 5.96 23.41
CA SER A 108 1.17 6.28 22.28
C SER A 108 -0.09 6.98 22.78
N SER A 109 -0.50 8.00 22.04
CA SER A 109 -1.78 8.69 22.29
C SER A 109 -2.92 8.00 21.55
N TYR A 110 -4.05 7.84 22.22
CA TYR A 110 -5.23 7.22 21.60
C TYR A 110 -5.95 8.20 20.66
N CYS A 111 -6.15 7.80 19.40
CA CYS A 111 -6.79 8.63 18.36
C CYS A 111 -6.10 9.97 18.06
N TYR A 112 -4.82 10.09 18.38
CA TYR A 112 -4.01 11.29 18.15
C TYR A 112 -2.64 10.90 17.57
N ASP A 113 -2.13 11.67 16.62
CA ASP A 113 -0.80 11.45 16.04
C ASP A 113 -0.18 12.77 15.56
N GLN A 114 1.11 12.96 15.84
CA GLN A 114 1.92 14.08 15.36
C GLN A 114 3.26 13.62 14.76
N THR A 115 3.43 12.30 14.59
CA THR A 115 4.72 11.64 14.35
C THR A 115 5.14 11.60 12.88
N TYR A 116 4.59 12.48 12.05
CA TYR A 116 4.96 12.55 10.64
C TYR A 116 6.46 12.82 10.47
N SER A 117 7.11 12.00 9.64
CA SER A 117 8.47 12.24 9.18
C SER A 117 8.62 11.89 7.72
N ASN A 118 9.21 12.78 6.93
CA ASN A 118 9.47 12.52 5.51
C ASN A 118 10.57 11.49 5.24
N THR A 119 11.30 11.06 6.28
CA THR A 119 12.23 9.92 6.22
C THR A 119 11.49 8.60 6.03
N ASN A 120 10.24 8.54 6.51
CA ASN A 120 9.39 7.38 6.37
C ASN A 120 8.63 7.44 5.04
N THR A 121 8.37 6.28 4.47
CA THR A 121 7.54 6.16 3.26
C THR A 121 6.20 5.57 3.64
N TYR A 122 5.15 6.36 3.45
CA TYR A 122 3.78 5.99 3.78
C TYR A 122 3.09 5.49 2.49
N ALA A 123 2.67 4.23 2.51
CA ALA A 123 1.87 3.61 1.46
C ALA A 123 0.43 4.16 1.46
N GLY A 124 -0.13 4.26 0.26
CA GLY A 124 -1.45 4.84 0.03
C GLY A 124 -1.59 5.22 -1.44
N TYR A 125 -2.76 5.76 -1.79
CA TYR A 125 -3.10 6.05 -3.18
C TYR A 125 -2.33 7.21 -3.81
N PHE A 126 -1.65 8.04 -3.01
CA PHE A 126 -0.85 9.15 -3.53
C PHE A 126 0.60 8.74 -3.77
N GLU A 127 1.19 9.20 -4.87
CA GLU A 127 2.60 8.96 -5.16
C GLU A 127 3.49 9.81 -4.23
N LYS A 128 4.44 9.17 -3.55
CA LYS A 128 5.31 9.76 -2.52
C LYS A 128 5.86 11.13 -2.89
N ASP A 129 6.45 11.26 -4.08
CA ASP A 129 7.24 12.43 -4.48
C ASP A 129 6.43 13.49 -5.24
N ILE A 130 5.19 13.17 -5.61
CA ILE A 130 4.31 14.07 -6.34
C ILE A 130 3.61 15.01 -5.37
N ILE A 131 3.42 16.27 -5.80
CA ILE A 131 2.69 17.28 -5.05
C ILE A 131 1.24 17.29 -5.56
N TYR A 132 0.31 17.27 -4.63
CA TYR A 132 -1.12 17.31 -4.90
C TYR A 132 -1.73 18.58 -4.31
N SER A 133 -2.59 19.21 -5.09
CA SER A 133 -3.40 20.37 -4.69
C SER A 133 -4.87 19.98 -4.68
N TYR A 134 -5.59 20.37 -3.64
CA TYR A 134 -7.03 20.17 -3.57
C TYR A 134 -7.76 21.22 -4.40
N ASN A 135 -8.54 20.76 -5.37
CA ASN A 135 -9.38 21.61 -6.19
C ASN A 135 -10.79 21.66 -5.58
N PHE A 136 -11.14 22.81 -4.99
CA PHE A 136 -12.45 23.06 -4.37
C PHE A 136 -13.62 23.15 -5.36
N THR A 137 -13.37 23.25 -6.66
CA THR A 137 -14.42 23.24 -7.69
C THR A 137 -14.81 21.81 -8.05
N SER A 138 -13.82 20.95 -8.26
CA SER A 138 -14.03 19.54 -8.60
C SER A 138 -14.01 18.60 -7.39
N ASN A 139 -13.84 19.12 -6.17
CA ASN A 139 -13.77 18.40 -4.90
C ASN A 139 -12.78 17.22 -4.87
N ARG A 140 -11.61 17.39 -5.47
CA ARG A 140 -10.61 16.32 -5.62
C ARG A 140 -9.18 16.81 -5.50
N PHE A 141 -8.28 15.88 -5.23
CA PHE A 141 -6.84 16.11 -5.38
C PHE A 141 -6.41 15.94 -6.82
N ALA A 142 -5.67 16.93 -7.33
CA ALA A 142 -5.01 16.87 -8.62
C ALA A 142 -3.53 17.21 -8.45
N THR A 143 -2.68 16.72 -9.34
CA THR A 143 -1.26 17.07 -9.36
C THR A 143 -1.11 18.59 -9.47
N GLY A 144 -0.18 19.14 -8.70
CA GLY A 144 0.00 20.59 -8.58
C GLY A 144 1.42 20.94 -8.14
N ALA A 145 1.59 22.17 -7.67
CA ALA A 145 2.85 22.67 -7.15
C ALA A 145 2.63 23.44 -5.85
N PHE A 146 3.67 23.55 -5.03
CA PHE A 146 3.60 24.41 -3.85
C PHE A 146 3.46 25.88 -4.28
N PRO A 147 2.58 26.65 -3.62
CA PRO A 147 2.44 28.08 -3.88
C PRO A 147 3.68 28.84 -3.43
N GLY A 148 3.91 30.03 -4.01
CA GLY A 148 4.96 30.93 -3.53
C GLY A 148 4.68 31.52 -2.14
N ALA A 149 3.41 31.66 -1.75
CA ALA A 149 2.98 32.16 -0.45
C ALA A 149 2.11 31.13 0.29
N CYS A 150 2.46 30.86 1.54
CA CYS A 150 1.72 29.95 2.40
C CYS A 150 1.69 30.42 3.86
N SER A 151 0.49 30.48 4.45
CA SER A 151 0.27 30.89 5.84
C SER A 151 0.69 29.81 6.84
N HIS A 152 0.30 28.56 6.59
CA HIS A 152 0.65 27.41 7.41
C HIS A 152 1.42 26.40 6.55
N LYS A 153 2.75 26.38 6.66
CA LYS A 153 3.61 25.47 5.88
C LYS A 153 4.54 24.61 6.72
N MET A 154 4.70 23.37 6.26
CA MET A 154 5.86 22.53 6.53
C MET A 154 6.69 22.49 5.26
N SER A 155 7.99 22.83 5.36
CA SER A 155 8.84 23.02 4.18
C SER A 155 8.88 21.77 3.30
N GLY A 156 8.40 21.89 2.06
CA GLY A 156 8.44 20.82 1.06
C GLY A 156 7.40 19.69 1.23
N GLU A 157 6.53 19.77 2.24
CA GLU A 157 5.60 18.70 2.62
C GLU A 157 4.13 19.14 2.63
N LEU A 158 3.81 20.28 3.24
CA LEU A 158 2.44 20.74 3.44
C LEU A 158 2.34 22.26 3.31
N CYS A 159 1.26 22.72 2.70
CA CYS A 159 0.84 24.11 2.71
C CYS A 159 -0.68 24.23 2.82
N VAL A 160 -1.15 24.97 3.82
CA VAL A 160 -2.56 25.31 4.02
C VAL A 160 -2.72 26.82 4.18
N ASN A 161 -3.62 27.41 3.39
CA ASN A 161 -4.03 28.80 3.57
C ASN A 161 -5.43 28.85 4.16
N ILE A 162 -5.52 29.48 5.32
CA ILE A 162 -6.79 29.65 6.05
C ILE A 162 -7.02 31.15 6.17
N VAL A 163 -8.06 31.64 5.51
CA VAL A 163 -8.49 33.03 5.67
C VAL A 163 -9.35 33.12 6.93
N SER A 164 -8.96 34.00 7.84
CA SER A 164 -9.72 34.28 9.05
C SER A 164 -11.06 34.91 8.69
N GLY A 165 -12.13 34.18 8.96
CA GLY A 165 -13.53 34.59 8.75
C GLY A 165 -14.44 33.98 9.81
N SER A 166 -15.74 34.21 9.70
CA SER A 166 -16.74 33.54 10.54
C SER A 166 -17.85 32.97 9.65
N PRO A 167 -17.71 31.71 9.19
CA PRO A 167 -16.66 30.73 9.49
C PRO A 167 -15.31 31.02 8.79
N SER A 168 -14.21 30.48 9.32
CA SER A 168 -12.91 30.53 8.63
C SER A 168 -12.91 29.59 7.44
N THR A 169 -12.32 30.01 6.33
CA THR A 169 -12.37 29.27 5.07
C THR A 169 -10.98 28.86 4.63
N VAL A 170 -10.84 27.58 4.26
CA VAL A 170 -9.61 27.08 3.63
C VAL A 170 -9.65 27.50 2.16
N THR A 171 -8.69 28.31 1.75
CA THR A 171 -8.60 28.77 0.34
C THR A 171 -7.66 27.91 -0.47
N GLN A 172 -6.74 27.20 0.19
CA GLN A 172 -5.76 26.38 -0.47
C GLN A 172 -5.28 25.26 0.45
N PHE A 173 -5.18 24.07 -0.11
CA PHE A 173 -4.62 22.89 0.55
C PHE A 173 -3.74 22.15 -0.46
N VAL A 174 -2.43 22.13 -0.19
CA VAL A 174 -1.42 21.49 -1.05
C VAL A 174 -0.52 20.66 -0.17
N ALA A 175 -0.28 19.41 -0.54
CA ALA A 175 0.58 18.51 0.22
C ALA A 175 1.33 17.56 -0.72
N ARG A 176 2.48 17.08 -0.25
CA ARG A 176 3.22 15.99 -0.89
C ARG A 176 2.44 14.68 -0.69
N GLY A 177 2.48 13.78 -1.67
CA GLY A 177 1.74 12.53 -1.60
C GLY A 177 2.11 11.66 -0.40
N ASN A 178 3.38 11.66 0.03
CA ASN A 178 3.80 11.00 1.26
C ASN A 178 3.07 11.52 2.51
N TYR A 179 2.87 12.85 2.60
CA TYR A 179 2.11 13.47 3.69
C TYR A 179 0.63 13.10 3.63
N LEU A 180 0.03 13.09 2.43
CA LEU A 180 -1.37 12.68 2.24
C LEU A 180 -1.60 11.22 2.61
N ASN A 181 -0.68 10.33 2.25
CA ASN A 181 -0.78 8.92 2.65
C ASN A 181 -0.72 8.75 4.17
N TRP A 182 0.21 9.42 4.85
CA TRP A 182 0.23 9.43 6.33
C TRP A 182 -1.07 9.98 6.93
N LEU A 183 -1.64 10.99 6.28
CA LEU A 183 -2.85 11.66 6.74
C LEU A 183 -4.10 10.79 6.56
N THR A 184 -4.29 10.15 5.40
CA THR A 184 -5.61 9.58 5.01
C THR A 184 -5.67 8.08 4.84
N SER A 185 -4.53 7.37 4.71
CA SER A 185 -4.55 5.93 4.42
C SER A 185 -5.12 5.13 5.59
N SER A 186 -6.13 4.30 5.32
CA SER A 186 -6.57 3.24 6.24
C SER A 186 -5.81 1.94 6.01
N LYS A 187 -5.90 1.01 6.97
CA LYS A 187 -5.32 -0.34 6.82
C LYS A 187 -5.92 -1.05 5.60
N PHE A 188 -7.21 -0.87 5.37
CA PHE A 188 -7.92 -1.44 4.23
C PHE A 188 -7.52 -0.81 2.90
N ASP A 189 -7.27 0.50 2.87
CA ASP A 189 -6.80 1.19 1.66
C ASP A 189 -5.46 0.63 1.19
N VAL A 190 -4.51 0.47 2.12
CA VAL A 190 -3.18 -0.10 1.86
C VAL A 190 -3.31 -1.56 1.39
N GLN A 191 -4.17 -2.36 2.03
CA GLN A 191 -4.40 -3.74 1.61
C GLN A 191 -5.00 -3.82 0.20
N LYS A 192 -6.02 -3.01 -0.09
CA LYS A 192 -6.64 -2.96 -1.43
C LYS A 192 -5.66 -2.50 -2.49
N GLN A 193 -4.80 -1.54 -2.16
CA GLN A 193 -3.74 -1.08 -3.06
C GLN A 193 -2.85 -2.24 -3.49
N ILE A 194 -2.40 -3.05 -2.53
CA ILE A 194 -1.51 -4.18 -2.79
C ILE A 194 -2.22 -5.29 -3.59
N LEU A 195 -3.46 -5.62 -3.25
CA LEU A 195 -4.16 -6.77 -3.83
C LEU A 195 -4.84 -6.47 -5.17
N THR A 196 -5.42 -5.28 -5.31
CA THR A 196 -6.32 -4.93 -6.42
C THR A 196 -5.98 -3.59 -7.09
N GLY A 197 -4.96 -2.89 -6.59
CA GLY A 197 -4.62 -1.54 -7.05
C GLY A 197 -5.40 -0.41 -6.36
N GLY A 198 -6.32 -0.74 -5.44
CA GLY A 198 -7.09 0.23 -4.65
C GLY A 198 -8.56 0.33 -5.07
N LYS A 199 -9.37 1.03 -4.28
CA LYS A 199 -10.77 1.28 -4.63
C LYS A 199 -10.85 2.36 -5.70
N TYR A 200 -11.20 1.97 -6.92
CA TYR A 200 -11.38 2.89 -8.03
C TYR A 200 -12.86 3.18 -8.30
N SER A 201 -13.22 4.45 -8.41
CA SER A 201 -14.56 4.90 -8.80
C SER A 201 -14.57 5.20 -10.29
N THR A 202 -15.38 4.46 -11.06
CA THR A 202 -15.54 4.69 -12.50
C THR A 202 -16.30 5.97 -12.81
N ALA A 203 -17.12 6.47 -11.88
CA ALA A 203 -17.89 7.69 -12.04
C ALA A 203 -17.01 8.96 -11.99
N THR A 204 -15.99 8.95 -11.12
CA THR A 204 -15.06 10.07 -10.94
C THR A 204 -13.69 9.81 -11.57
N SER A 205 -13.44 8.58 -12.02
CA SER A 205 -12.15 8.11 -12.53
C SER A 205 -11.00 8.27 -11.53
N GLU A 206 -11.28 8.06 -10.25
CA GLU A 206 -10.38 8.38 -9.13
C GLU A 206 -10.32 7.25 -8.10
N PHE A 207 -9.21 7.19 -7.35
CA PHE A 207 -9.10 6.34 -6.18
C PHE A 207 -9.79 6.97 -4.98
N LEU A 208 -10.66 6.21 -4.33
CA LEU A 208 -11.46 6.66 -3.19
C LEU A 208 -10.92 6.03 -1.90
N PRO A 209 -10.22 6.80 -1.04
CA PRO A 209 -9.78 6.30 0.26
C PRO A 209 -10.98 6.08 1.17
N GLU A 210 -10.91 5.03 1.99
CA GLU A 210 -11.96 4.66 2.92
C GLU A 210 -11.45 4.56 4.35
N SER A 211 -12.07 5.28 5.27
CA SER A 211 -11.77 5.20 6.69
C SER A 211 -13.01 5.46 7.52
N ARG A 212 -12.90 5.16 8.81
CA ARG A 212 -13.88 5.57 9.83
C ARG A 212 -13.25 6.50 10.87
N GLY A 213 -12.04 6.98 10.61
CA GLY A 213 -11.19 7.68 11.59
C GLY A 213 -10.69 6.74 12.69
N CYS A 214 -11.00 7.05 13.95
CA CYS A 214 -10.62 6.26 15.12
C CYS A 214 -11.85 5.60 15.75
N VAL A 215 -12.07 4.31 15.51
CA VAL A 215 -13.24 3.58 16.05
C VAL A 215 -14.56 4.29 15.72
N GLY A 216 -14.65 4.84 14.50
CA GLY A 216 -15.82 5.57 14.01
C GLY A 216 -15.89 7.04 14.44
N ARG A 217 -14.93 7.54 15.24
CA ARG A 217 -14.81 8.96 15.61
C ARG A 217 -13.72 9.64 14.81
N ARG A 218 -13.58 10.95 14.98
CA ARG A 218 -12.50 11.73 14.38
C ARG A 218 -11.15 11.26 14.92
N PHE A 219 -10.23 10.89 14.02
CA PHE A 219 -8.83 10.70 14.36
C PHE A 219 -8.10 12.03 14.20
N ILE A 220 -7.37 12.48 15.22
CA ILE A 220 -6.70 13.78 15.22
C ILE A 220 -5.25 13.62 14.75
N LYS A 221 -4.85 14.41 13.76
CA LYS A 221 -3.47 14.52 13.30
C LYS A 221 -3.00 15.96 13.41
N GLU A 222 -2.02 16.22 14.26
CA GLU A 222 -1.45 17.56 14.38
C GLU A 222 -0.32 17.75 13.37
N ALA A 223 -0.37 18.87 12.63
CA ALA A 223 0.68 19.24 11.72
C ALA A 223 1.80 19.97 12.46
N LEU A 224 3.04 19.57 12.23
CA LEU A 224 4.23 20.22 12.77
C LEU A 224 4.89 21.13 11.72
N THR A 225 5.73 22.06 12.17
CA THR A 225 6.50 22.92 11.27
C THR A 225 7.66 22.20 10.57
N ALA A 226 8.07 21.04 11.10
CA ALA A 226 9.17 20.20 10.63
C ALA A 226 8.86 18.72 10.91
N ASN A 227 9.75 17.82 10.49
CA ASN A 227 9.64 16.39 10.81
C ASN A 227 9.60 16.20 12.33
N TYR A 228 8.82 15.22 12.77
CA TYR A 228 8.79 14.82 14.16
C TYR A 228 10.17 14.39 14.66
N VAL A 229 10.55 14.88 15.85
CA VAL A 229 11.79 14.49 16.53
C VAL A 229 11.44 13.94 17.92
N GLU A 230 11.76 12.67 18.13
CA GLU A 230 11.59 11.99 19.42
C GLU A 230 12.46 12.67 20.50
N GLY A 231 11.87 13.00 21.66
CA GLY A 231 12.55 13.71 22.74
C GLY A 231 12.98 15.14 22.40
N GLY A 232 12.63 15.65 21.21
CA GLY A 232 12.94 16.99 20.73
C GLY A 232 11.79 17.98 20.92
N THR A 233 12.03 19.22 20.52
CA THR A 233 10.98 20.26 20.44
C THR A 233 10.19 20.11 19.15
N ASN A 234 8.92 19.75 19.26
CA ASN A 234 8.00 19.62 18.14
C ASN A 234 7.02 20.80 18.16
N THR A 235 7.21 21.75 17.25
CA THR A 235 6.38 22.97 17.19
C THR A 235 5.17 22.74 16.30
N SER A 236 3.98 22.93 16.86
CA SER A 236 2.72 22.87 16.11
C SER A 236 2.64 23.97 15.03
N LEU A 237 2.06 23.61 13.89
CA LEU A 237 1.83 24.50 12.76
C LEU A 237 0.64 25.46 12.97
N GLY A 238 -0.15 25.27 14.05
CA GLY A 238 -1.41 25.99 14.24
C GLY A 238 -2.56 25.48 13.39
N VAL A 239 -2.42 24.27 12.85
CA VAL A 239 -3.45 23.57 12.08
C VAL A 239 -3.52 22.13 12.55
N THR A 240 -4.73 21.67 12.84
CA THR A 240 -5.01 20.29 13.21
C THR A 240 -5.95 19.67 12.19
N PHE A 241 -5.65 18.44 11.78
CA PHE A 241 -6.50 17.66 10.91
C PHE A 241 -7.33 16.68 11.71
N ALA A 242 -8.59 16.53 11.34
CA ALA A 242 -9.44 15.46 11.85
C ALA A 242 -9.90 14.59 10.68
N ILE A 243 -9.56 13.31 10.75
CA ILE A 243 -9.81 12.34 9.70
C ILE A 243 -11.02 11.53 10.13
N THR A 244 -12.03 11.46 9.26
CA THR A 244 -13.30 10.84 9.61
C THR A 244 -13.94 10.18 8.40
N GLY A 245 -14.78 9.17 8.67
CA GLY A 245 -15.63 8.57 7.66
C GLY A 245 -16.98 9.29 7.53
N PRO A 246 -17.89 8.78 6.70
CA PRO A 246 -19.26 9.27 6.64
C PRO A 246 -19.98 9.04 7.98
N ASN A 247 -20.83 9.97 8.39
CA ASN A 247 -21.69 9.78 9.56
C ASN A 247 -22.68 8.63 9.31
N ASP A 248 -23.11 7.97 10.38
CA ASP A 248 -24.20 6.99 10.29
C ASP A 248 -25.51 7.67 9.87
N SER A 249 -26.25 7.00 8.98
CA SER A 249 -27.48 7.56 8.38
C SER A 249 -28.65 7.65 9.34
N ILE A 250 -28.63 6.89 10.44
CA ILE A 250 -29.71 6.80 11.42
C ILE A 250 -29.35 7.59 12.67
N ASN A 251 -28.09 7.49 13.13
CA ASN A 251 -27.63 8.20 14.30
C ASN A 251 -26.32 8.97 14.03
N PRO A 252 -26.35 10.30 13.81
CA PRO A 252 -25.16 11.08 13.50
C PRO A 252 -24.12 11.14 14.64
N THR A 253 -24.47 10.76 15.88
CA THR A 253 -23.52 10.65 17.01
C THR A 253 -22.95 9.24 17.17
N ALA A 254 -23.47 8.26 16.43
CA ALA A 254 -22.93 6.91 16.44
C ALA A 254 -21.57 6.86 15.72
N PRO A 255 -20.70 5.90 16.10
CA PRO A 255 -19.47 5.61 15.37
C PRO A 255 -19.73 5.42 13.87
N SER A 256 -18.92 6.07 13.04
CA SER A 256 -18.96 5.90 11.58
C SER A 256 -18.81 4.41 11.22
N PRO A 257 -19.68 3.87 10.33
CA PRO A 257 -19.58 2.50 9.85
C PRO A 257 -18.39 2.28 8.88
N GLY A 258 -17.69 3.35 8.48
CA GLY A 258 -16.64 3.34 7.46
C GLY A 258 -17.15 3.67 6.06
N GLY A 259 -16.30 4.27 5.26
CA GLY A 259 -16.61 4.73 3.91
C GLY A 259 -15.66 5.83 3.47
N GLN A 260 -16.07 6.69 2.54
CA GLN A 260 -15.22 7.77 2.01
C GLN A 260 -14.53 8.57 3.13
N THR A 261 -13.20 8.67 3.06
CA THR A 261 -12.41 9.46 4.00
C THR A 261 -12.60 10.95 3.74
N TYR A 262 -12.86 11.71 4.81
CA TYR A 262 -12.92 13.17 4.83
C TYR A 262 -11.82 13.74 5.70
N ILE A 263 -11.20 14.84 5.23
CA ILE A 263 -10.24 15.63 5.99
C ILE A 263 -10.96 16.89 6.46
N GLN A 264 -11.10 17.04 7.77
CA GLN A 264 -11.56 18.28 8.40
C GLN A 264 -10.35 19.06 8.89
N ILE A 265 -10.31 20.36 8.62
CA ILE A 265 -9.17 21.23 8.92
C ILE A 265 -9.61 22.24 9.98
N PHE A 266 -8.93 22.24 11.12
CA PHE A 266 -9.17 23.16 12.23
C PHE A 266 -7.99 24.11 12.37
N LYS A 267 -8.29 25.38 12.60
CA LYS A 267 -7.28 26.40 12.93
C LYS A 267 -7.10 26.44 14.44
N GLY A 268 -5.91 26.13 14.92
CA GLY A 268 -5.58 26.02 16.33
C GLY A 268 -4.54 24.92 16.57
N ASN A 269 -3.92 24.96 17.75
CA ASN A 269 -3.12 23.84 18.24
C ASN A 269 -4.06 22.89 18.98
N TYR A 270 -3.77 21.60 18.92
CA TYR A 270 -4.49 20.61 19.72
C TYR A 270 -3.58 20.16 20.86
N ASN A 271 -3.88 20.59 22.09
CA ASN A 271 -3.12 20.16 23.25
C ASN A 271 -3.66 18.80 23.73
N GLU A 272 -3.05 17.73 23.25
CA GLU A 272 -3.47 16.36 23.57
C GLU A 272 -3.41 16.09 25.08
N VAL A 273 -2.42 16.62 25.81
CA VAL A 273 -2.28 16.38 27.26
C VAL A 273 -3.50 16.92 28.01
N LEU A 274 -3.86 18.18 27.78
CA LEU A 274 -5.03 18.80 28.44
C LEU A 274 -6.34 18.11 28.06
N CYS A 275 -6.46 17.69 26.79
CA CYS A 275 -7.66 17.02 26.32
C CYS A 275 -7.78 15.58 26.81
N GLN A 276 -6.66 14.87 26.96
CA GLN A 276 -6.65 13.55 27.55
C GLN A 276 -6.93 13.61 29.06
N GLU A 277 -6.40 14.62 29.75
CA GLU A 277 -6.76 14.90 31.15
C GLU A 277 -8.26 15.19 31.32
N ALA A 278 -8.87 15.92 30.38
CA ALA A 278 -10.31 16.15 30.38
C ALA A 278 -11.11 14.85 30.21
N ILE A 279 -10.68 13.96 29.31
CA ILE A 279 -11.32 12.64 29.11
C ILE A 279 -11.19 11.79 30.38
N THR A 280 -9.99 11.71 30.96
CA THR A 280 -9.75 10.98 32.22
C THR A 280 -10.57 11.56 33.36
N ALA A 281 -10.67 12.89 33.46
CA ALA A 281 -11.51 13.53 34.47
C ALA A 281 -12.99 13.16 34.28
N VAL A 282 -13.51 13.14 33.06
CA VAL A 282 -14.91 12.75 32.79
C VAL A 282 -15.18 11.29 33.14
N ASN A 283 -14.24 10.39 32.88
CA ASN A 283 -14.42 8.95 33.10
C ASN A 283 -14.21 8.55 34.57
N ASP A 284 -13.21 9.15 35.23
CA ASP A 284 -12.69 8.64 36.51
C ASP A 284 -12.89 9.63 37.69
N SER A 285 -13.17 10.91 37.42
CA SER A 285 -13.36 11.90 38.50
C SER A 285 -14.82 11.96 38.95
N ASN A 286 -15.01 11.93 40.27
CA ASN A 286 -16.30 12.21 40.88
C ASN A 286 -16.48 13.69 41.26
N ASN A 287 -15.52 14.57 40.89
CA ASN A 287 -15.55 15.99 41.24
C ASN A 287 -15.99 16.85 40.03
N PRO A 288 -17.23 17.39 40.03
CA PRO A 288 -17.75 18.19 38.92
C PRO A 288 -16.92 19.46 38.64
N SER A 289 -16.28 20.04 39.66
CA SER A 289 -15.45 21.24 39.48
C SER A 289 -14.17 20.92 38.73
N ALA A 290 -13.53 19.78 39.04
CA ALA A 290 -12.33 19.33 38.35
C ALA A 290 -12.60 18.99 36.88
N ILE A 291 -13.74 18.35 36.60
CA ILE A 291 -14.19 18.06 35.23
C ILE A 291 -14.37 19.37 34.44
N ARG A 292 -15.04 20.36 35.02
CA ARG A 292 -15.26 21.66 34.35
C ARG A 292 -13.96 22.38 34.03
N VAL A 293 -12.99 22.36 34.95
CA VAL A 293 -11.68 22.98 34.73
C VAL A 293 -10.92 22.24 33.62
N ALA A 294 -10.82 20.92 33.70
CA ALA A 294 -10.09 20.14 32.68
C ALA A 294 -10.71 20.29 31.28
N VAL A 295 -12.04 20.27 31.17
CA VAL A 295 -12.75 20.52 29.90
C VAL A 295 -12.53 21.96 29.41
N SER A 296 -12.54 22.94 30.33
CA SER A 296 -12.23 24.34 30.01
C SER A 296 -10.83 24.49 29.44
N ASP A 297 -9.84 23.86 30.07
CA ASP A 297 -8.44 23.95 29.69
C ASP A 297 -8.18 23.28 28.33
N CYS A 298 -8.76 22.10 28.08
CA CYS A 298 -8.71 21.44 26.78
C CYS A 298 -9.29 22.32 25.65
N LEU A 299 -10.44 22.95 25.90
CA LEU A 299 -11.09 23.83 24.92
C LEU A 299 -10.42 25.21 24.84
N SER A 300 -9.38 25.48 25.64
CA SER A 300 -8.76 26.80 25.81
C SER A 300 -9.81 27.88 26.07
N TYR A 301 -10.79 27.54 26.90
CA TYR A 301 -11.92 28.39 27.25
C TYR A 301 -11.49 29.40 28.32
N ASP A 302 -11.76 30.69 28.09
CA ASP A 302 -11.50 31.75 29.07
C ASP A 302 -12.78 32.00 29.90
N PRO A 303 -12.81 31.65 31.20
CA PRO A 303 -13.96 31.88 32.07
C PRO A 303 -14.31 33.35 32.28
N ASN A 304 -13.42 34.29 31.93
CA ASN A 304 -13.62 35.73 32.07
C ASN A 304 -13.96 36.43 30.75
N ALA A 305 -14.08 35.70 29.63
CA ALA A 305 -14.50 36.28 28.36
C ALA A 305 -15.99 36.70 28.43
N THR A 306 -16.30 37.95 28.05
CA THR A 306 -17.64 38.56 28.13
C THR A 306 -18.63 38.06 27.05
N GLY A 307 -18.73 36.74 26.83
CA GLY A 307 -19.69 36.07 25.94
C GLY A 307 -20.27 34.81 26.59
N PRO A 308 -21.31 34.13 26.02
CA PRO A 308 -21.83 32.92 26.62
C PRO A 308 -20.72 31.87 26.73
N SER A 309 -20.48 31.51 27.97
CA SER A 309 -19.33 30.78 28.50
C SER A 309 -19.38 29.27 28.25
N GLN A 310 -20.45 28.83 27.62
CA GLN A 310 -20.74 27.45 27.30
C GLN A 310 -21.48 27.51 25.98
N CYS A 311 -21.18 26.61 25.05
CA CYS A 311 -22.24 26.27 24.11
C CYS A 311 -23.32 25.59 24.95
N THR A 312 -24.34 26.37 25.26
CA THR A 312 -25.51 25.91 26.00
C THR A 312 -26.12 24.83 25.13
N LEU A 313 -25.94 23.57 25.54
CA LEU A 313 -26.89 22.53 25.18
C LEU A 313 -28.23 23.09 25.63
N ASN A 314 -29.15 23.32 24.69
CA ASN A 314 -30.47 23.85 25.01
C ASN A 314 -31.08 22.95 26.10
N PRO A 315 -31.21 23.42 27.36
CA PRO A 315 -31.71 22.57 28.44
C PRO A 315 -33.21 22.29 28.29
N ALA A 316 -33.89 22.95 27.35
CA ALA A 316 -35.26 22.65 26.97
C ALA A 316 -35.31 21.58 25.85
N MET A 317 -34.81 20.37 26.13
CA MET A 317 -35.31 19.18 25.45
C MET A 317 -36.55 18.71 26.21
N SER A 318 -37.70 19.29 25.91
CA SER A 318 -38.99 18.67 26.25
C SER A 318 -39.44 17.87 25.03
N CYS A 319 -39.07 16.58 24.98
CA CYS A 319 -39.60 15.64 23.99
C CYS A 319 -40.82 14.95 24.59
N LEU A 320 -41.93 14.87 23.85
CA LEU A 320 -43.11 14.10 24.30
C LEU A 320 -43.00 12.64 23.87
N VAL A 321 -42.18 12.33 22.85
CA VAL A 321 -41.87 10.98 22.37
C VAL A 321 -40.42 10.90 21.84
N ASP A 322 -39.80 9.72 21.92
CA ASP A 322 -38.38 9.48 21.60
C ASP A 322 -37.97 9.89 20.17
N SER A 323 -38.90 9.89 19.21
CA SER A 323 -38.64 10.28 17.82
C SER A 323 -38.40 11.78 17.62
N GLU A 324 -38.77 12.64 18.58
CA GLU A 324 -38.58 14.10 18.49
C GLU A 324 -37.19 14.56 18.98
N CYS A 325 -36.52 13.72 19.78
CA CYS A 325 -35.20 14.01 20.35
C CYS A 325 -34.04 13.79 19.35
N LEU A 326 -34.29 13.16 18.20
CA LEU A 326 -33.25 12.77 17.24
C LEU A 326 -33.06 13.74 16.06
N VAL A 327 -34.00 14.68 15.80
CA VAL A 327 -34.04 15.37 14.48
C VAL A 327 -34.17 16.91 14.53
N ILE A 328 -34.47 17.54 15.68
CA ILE A 328 -34.75 19.00 15.73
C ILE A 328 -33.72 19.79 16.57
N ALA A 329 -32.65 19.15 17.03
CA ALA A 329 -31.57 19.89 17.67
C ALA A 329 -30.80 20.69 16.61
N ALA A 330 -31.18 21.95 16.40
CA ALA A 330 -30.26 22.93 15.86
C ALA A 330 -28.92 22.77 16.61
N PRO A 331 -27.78 22.67 15.91
CA PRO A 331 -26.48 22.57 16.58
C PRO A 331 -26.40 23.70 17.61
N GLY A 332 -26.00 23.36 18.85
CA GLY A 332 -25.95 24.31 19.96
C GLY A 332 -25.33 25.63 19.50
N SER A 333 -26.14 26.70 19.53
CA SER A 333 -25.67 28.00 19.09
C SER A 333 -24.96 28.66 20.26
N CYS A 334 -23.64 28.88 20.14
CA CYS A 334 -22.95 29.81 21.00
C CYS A 334 -23.43 31.23 20.64
N SER A 335 -24.41 31.77 21.38
CA SER A 335 -25.08 33.02 21.05
C SER A 335 -24.15 34.23 21.27
N THR A 336 -23.45 34.68 20.23
CA THR A 336 -22.70 35.94 20.36
C THR A 336 -23.65 37.11 20.57
N GLY A 337 -23.57 37.74 21.74
CA GLY A 337 -23.80 39.18 21.81
C GLY A 337 -22.84 39.83 20.81
N ALA A 338 -23.40 40.36 19.72
CA ALA A 338 -22.74 41.07 18.62
C ALA A 338 -21.45 40.45 18.05
N LYS A 339 -21.59 39.84 16.87
CA LYS A 339 -20.52 39.38 15.95
C LYS A 339 -19.71 38.17 16.45
N LYS A 340 -20.15 36.96 16.08
CA LYS A 340 -19.40 35.86 15.41
C LYS A 340 -20.04 34.51 15.73
N SER A 341 -20.96 34.04 14.88
CA SER A 341 -21.51 32.69 14.99
C SER A 341 -20.39 31.63 14.91
N ARG A 342 -20.17 30.89 16.01
CA ARG A 342 -19.41 29.64 16.04
C ARG A 342 -20.41 28.52 16.31
N THR A 343 -20.50 27.57 15.41
CA THR A 343 -21.22 26.30 15.63
C THR A 343 -20.33 25.38 16.45
N CYS A 344 -20.76 25.02 17.66
CA CYS A 344 -20.20 23.85 18.33
C CYS A 344 -20.89 22.60 17.79
N LEU A 345 -20.09 21.71 17.24
CA LEU A 345 -20.50 20.34 16.99
C LEU A 345 -20.43 19.60 18.32
N ALA A 346 -21.55 19.00 18.73
CA ALA A 346 -21.66 18.08 19.86
C ALA A 346 -20.70 16.88 19.67
N PRO A 347 -20.28 16.20 20.77
CA PRO A 347 -19.38 15.05 20.73
C PRO A 347 -19.83 13.92 19.81
#